data_AF-A0A951C5U6-F1
#
_entry.id   AF-A0A951C5U6-F1
#
_cell.length_a   1.000
_cell.length_b   1.000
_cell.length_c   1.000
_cell.angle_alpha   90.00
_cell.angle_beta   90.00
_cell.angle_gamma   90.00
#
_symmetry.space_group_name_H-M   'P 1'
#
loop_
_entity.id
_entity.type
_entity.pdbx_description
1 polymer ?
#
loop_
_entity_poly.entity_id
_entity_poly.type
_entity_poly.pdbx_seq_one_letter_code
_entity_poly.pdbx_strand_id
1 'polypeptide(L)'
;MERCAVVGIGQTKHAKVRDDVSMAGLLREAARRALDDAEMTWKDIDAVVIGKAPDPFEGIMMPELYLADALGCSGKPIMRVHTAGSVGGSTAIV
;
A
#
# COMPACT_ATOMS: atom_id res chain seq x y z
N MET A 1 -17.99 1.60 -18.57
CA MET A 1 -16.85 2.01 -17.71
C MET A 1 -17.39 3.03 -16.74
N GLU A 2 -17.29 2.72 -15.45
CA GLU A 2 -17.60 3.70 -14.39
C GLU A 2 -16.46 4.72 -14.29
N ARG A 3 -16.78 5.97 -13.98
CA ARG A 3 -15.77 7.01 -13.75
C ARG A 3 -15.11 6.79 -12.38
N CYS A 4 -13.80 6.91 -12.29
CA CYS A 4 -13.07 6.88 -11.02
C CYS A 4 -12.51 8.26 -10.67
N ALA A 5 -12.24 8.46 -9.39
CA ALA A 5 -11.57 9.64 -8.87
C ALA A 5 -10.55 9.23 -7.80
N VAL A 6 -9.48 10.01 -7.65
CA VAL A 6 -8.58 9.92 -6.51
C VAL A 6 -9.14 10.82 -5.41
N VAL A 7 -9.53 10.23 -4.28
CA VAL A 7 -10.18 10.95 -3.17
C VAL A 7 -9.24 11.29 -2.02
N GLY A 8 -8.03 10.70 -1.98
CA GLY A 8 -7.01 11.06 -1.01
C GLY A 8 -5.63 10.49 -1.37
N ILE A 9 -4.58 11.14 -0.90
CA ILE A 9 -3.18 10.77 -1.14
C ILE A 9 -2.36 10.76 0.15
N GLY A 10 -1.34 9.91 0.20
CA GLY A 10 -0.44 9.81 1.34
C GLY A 10 0.92 9.28 0.95
N GLN A 11 1.98 9.96 1.42
CA GLN A 11 3.36 9.56 1.19
C GLN A 11 4.15 9.68 2.49
N THR A 12 5.15 8.83 2.66
CA THR A 12 6.13 8.96 3.75
C THR A 12 7.24 9.94 3.38
N LYS A 13 8.09 10.28 4.35
CA LYS A 13 9.33 11.03 4.07
C LYS A 13 10.30 10.15 3.30
N HIS A 14 10.68 10.58 2.10
CA HIS A 14 11.71 9.94 1.29
C HIS A 14 13.08 10.15 1.91
N ALA A 15 13.78 9.05 2.18
CA ALA A 15 15.13 9.03 2.71
C ALA A 15 15.83 7.77 2.18
N LYS A 16 17.17 7.76 2.19
CA LYS A 16 17.96 6.57 1.83
C LYS A 16 17.59 5.37 2.73
N VAL A 17 17.43 5.63 4.03
CA VAL A 17 17.06 4.66 5.06
C VAL A 17 16.16 5.34 6.10
N ARG A 18 15.20 4.60 6.66
CA ARG A 18 14.33 5.00 7.78
C ARG A 18 14.44 3.95 8.89
N ASP A 19 15.42 4.10 9.77
CA ASP A 19 15.67 3.15 10.87
C ASP A 19 14.71 3.32 12.06
N ASP A 20 13.90 4.39 12.04
CA ASP A 20 12.91 4.73 13.06
C ASP A 20 11.57 3.98 12.90
N VAL A 21 11.39 3.26 11.78
CA VAL A 21 10.10 2.65 11.44
C VAL A 21 10.30 1.36 10.63
N SER A 22 9.44 0.37 10.89
CA SER A 22 9.44 -0.90 10.13
C SER A 22 8.83 -0.73 8.74
N MET A 23 8.99 -1.74 7.87
CA MET A 23 8.30 -1.76 6.57
C MET A 23 6.78 -1.63 6.73
N ALA A 24 6.18 -2.41 7.64
CA ALA A 24 4.76 -2.30 7.98
C ALA A 24 4.39 -0.88 8.49
N GLY A 25 5.26 -0.28 9.30
CA GLY A 25 5.07 1.08 9.80
C GLY A 25 5.09 2.13 8.69
N LEU A 26 5.97 2.00 7.68
CA LEU A 26 6.01 2.90 6.52
C LEU A 26 4.70 2.84 5.74
N LEU A 27 4.17 1.64 5.52
CA LEU A 27 2.88 1.46 4.84
C LEU A 27 1.74 2.07 5.66
N ARG A 28 1.71 1.82 6.98
CA ARG A 28 0.69 2.39 7.87
C ARG A 28 0.75 3.92 7.90
N GLU A 29 1.95 4.52 7.91
CA GLU A 29 2.14 5.98 7.87
C GLU A 29 1.54 6.58 6.58
N ALA A 30 1.89 6.04 5.41
CA ALA A 30 1.38 6.52 4.14
C ALA A 30 -0.13 6.33 4.01
N ALA A 31 -0.63 5.14 4.32
CA ALA A 31 -2.03 4.81 4.16
C ALA A 31 -2.93 5.57 5.16
N ARG A 32 -2.46 5.82 6.40
CA ARG A 32 -3.20 6.68 7.34
C ARG A 32 -3.30 8.11 6.82
N ARG A 33 -2.23 8.67 6.23
CA ARG A 33 -2.26 10.01 5.62
C ARG A 33 -3.25 10.07 4.45
N ALA A 34 -3.31 9.03 3.61
CA ALA A 34 -4.25 8.94 2.51
C ALA A 34 -5.71 8.86 2.98
N LEU A 35 -5.98 8.12 4.06
CA LEU A 35 -7.31 8.05 4.68
C LEU A 35 -7.71 9.37 5.34
N ASP A 36 -6.77 10.02 6.05
CA ASP A 36 -7.00 11.33 6.65
C ASP A 36 -7.34 12.39 5.58
N ASP A 37 -6.61 12.39 4.46
CA ASP A 37 -6.84 13.29 3.32
C ASP A 37 -8.19 13.03 2.63
N ALA A 38 -8.64 11.78 2.59
CA ALA A 38 -9.94 11.39 2.05
C ALA A 38 -11.11 11.56 3.05
N GLU A 39 -10.83 11.93 4.31
CA GLU A 39 -11.80 11.91 5.41
C GLU A 39 -12.49 10.54 5.59
N MET A 40 -11.75 9.45 5.36
CA MET A 40 -12.24 8.08 5.40
C MET A 40 -11.58 7.26 6.51
N THR A 41 -12.14 6.08 6.78
CA THR A 41 -11.55 5.09 7.68
C THR A 41 -11.28 3.78 6.96
N TRP A 42 -10.57 2.86 7.62
CA TRP A 42 -10.36 1.51 7.07
C TRP A 42 -11.67 0.77 6.80
N LYS A 43 -12.78 1.10 7.45
CA LYS A 43 -14.06 0.42 7.20
C LYS A 43 -14.65 0.74 5.83
N ASP A 44 -14.24 1.85 5.25
CA ASP A 44 -14.75 2.37 3.99
C ASP A 44 -13.97 1.83 2.77
N ILE A 45 -12.96 0.98 3.01
CA ILE A 45 -12.12 0.36 1.97
C ILE A 45 -12.57 -1.08 1.74
N ASP A 46 -13.00 -1.40 0.52
CA ASP A 46 -13.48 -2.74 0.17
C ASP A 46 -12.35 -3.71 -0.22
N ALA A 47 -11.29 -3.23 -0.87
CA ALA A 47 -10.17 -4.03 -1.36
C ALA A 47 -8.88 -3.20 -1.41
N VAL A 48 -7.73 -3.88 -1.45
CA VAL A 48 -6.41 -3.24 -1.52
C VAL A 48 -5.59 -3.81 -2.66
N VAL A 49 -4.99 -2.93 -3.47
CA VAL A 49 -3.95 -3.29 -4.44
C VAL A 49 -2.62 -2.75 -3.92
N ILE A 50 -1.63 -3.63 -3.74
CA ILE A 50 -0.31 -3.28 -3.22
C ILE A 50 0.77 -3.48 -4.29
N GLY A 51 1.48 -2.41 -4.59
CA GLY A 51 2.73 -2.47 -5.34
C GLY A 51 3.91 -2.81 -4.43
N LYS A 52 4.61 -3.91 -4.69
CA LYS A 52 5.78 -4.30 -3.89
C LYS A 52 6.89 -4.94 -4.73
N ALA A 53 8.13 -4.86 -4.26
CA ALA A 53 9.25 -5.50 -4.96
C ALA A 53 9.08 -7.04 -4.94
N PRO A 54 9.74 -7.74 -5.87
CA PRO A 54 9.80 -9.20 -5.86
C PRO A 54 10.29 -9.79 -4.52
N ASP A 55 9.82 -10.99 -4.18
CA ASP A 55 10.10 -11.68 -2.91
C ASP A 55 11.60 -11.73 -2.54
N PRO A 56 12.54 -11.96 -3.49
CA PRO A 56 13.96 -11.96 -3.17
C PRO A 56 14.49 -10.62 -2.63
N PHE A 57 13.90 -9.49 -3.02
CA PHE A 57 14.28 -8.17 -2.49
C PHE A 57 13.64 -7.87 -1.14
N GLU A 58 12.48 -8.46 -0.87
CA GLU A 58 11.77 -8.31 0.41
C GLU A 58 12.30 -9.27 1.48
N GLY A 59 12.96 -10.36 1.08
CA GLY A 59 13.45 -11.40 1.97
C GLY A 59 12.34 -12.28 2.56
N ILE A 60 11.10 -12.12 2.10
CA ILE A 60 9.92 -12.88 2.52
C ILE A 60 9.07 -13.28 1.32
N MET A 61 8.49 -14.48 1.39
CA MET A 61 7.51 -14.95 0.40
C MET A 61 6.16 -14.30 0.69
N MET A 62 5.44 -13.88 -0.37
CA MET A 62 4.11 -13.25 -0.25
C MET A 62 4.05 -12.10 0.79
N PRO A 63 4.90 -11.06 0.66
CA PRO A 63 4.93 -9.89 1.55
C PRO A 63 3.57 -9.22 1.78
N GLU A 64 2.67 -9.27 0.81
CA GLU A 64 1.32 -8.73 0.92
C GLU A 64 0.52 -9.32 2.10
N LEU A 65 0.74 -10.60 2.45
CA LEU A 65 0.06 -11.24 3.57
C LEU A 65 0.58 -10.72 4.92
N TYR A 66 1.90 -10.53 5.02
CA TYR A 66 2.53 -9.90 6.19
C TYR A 66 2.09 -8.43 6.36
N LEU A 67 1.93 -7.72 5.24
CA LEU A 67 1.61 -6.28 5.22
C LEU A 67 0.10 -5.99 5.26
N ALA A 68 -0.76 -6.98 5.07
CA ALA A 68 -2.21 -6.81 5.00
C ALA A 68 -2.78 -6.09 6.24
N ASP A 69 -2.29 -6.46 7.42
CA ASP A 69 -2.76 -5.85 8.67
C ASP A 69 -2.32 -4.38 8.78
N ALA A 70 -1.12 -4.05 8.30
CA ALA A 70 -0.64 -2.68 8.22
C ALA A 70 -1.48 -1.78 7.31
N LEU A 71 -2.18 -2.38 6.34
CA LEU A 71 -3.08 -1.71 5.40
C LEU A 71 -4.57 -1.88 5.74
N GLY A 72 -4.91 -2.35 6.94
CA GLY A 72 -6.32 -2.54 7.35
C GLY A 72 -7.10 -3.49 6.42
N CYS A 73 -6.38 -4.43 5.80
CA CYS A 73 -6.88 -5.34 4.77
C CYS A 73 -7.16 -6.75 5.30
N SER A 74 -7.06 -6.98 6.61
CA SER A 74 -7.40 -8.26 7.22
C SER A 74 -8.87 -8.59 6.96
N GLY A 75 -9.13 -9.75 6.36
CA GLY A 75 -10.47 -10.18 5.94
C GLY A 75 -10.99 -9.54 4.65
N LYS A 76 -10.16 -8.78 3.92
CA LYS A 76 -10.52 -8.15 2.64
C LYS A 76 -9.65 -8.67 1.48
N PRO A 77 -10.13 -8.60 0.24
CA PRO A 77 -9.31 -8.94 -0.92
C PRO A 77 -8.05 -8.05 -1.00
N ILE A 78 -6.89 -8.69 -1.17
CA ILE A 78 -5.62 -8.03 -1.45
C ILE A 78 -4.99 -8.59 -2.72
N MET A 79 -4.57 -7.71 -3.63
CA MET A 79 -3.86 -8.05 -4.84
C MET A 79 -2.48 -7.42 -4.84
N ARG A 80 -1.44 -8.20 -5.13
CA ARG A 80 -0.09 -7.67 -5.29
C ARG A 80 0.27 -7.51 -6.76
N VAL A 81 0.89 -6.37 -7.06
CA VAL A 81 1.50 -6.05 -8.36
C VAL A 81 3.01 -5.94 -8.19
N HIS A 82 3.76 -6.52 -9.12
CA HIS A 82 5.20 -6.24 -9.26
C HIS A 82 5.55 -6.04 -10.73
N THR A 83 6.12 -4.89 -11.06
CA THR A 83 6.61 -4.57 -12.42
C THR A 83 7.98 -3.86 -12.35
N ALA A 84 8.79 -4.21 -11.35
CA ALA A 84 10.05 -3.56 -11.03
C ALA A 84 9.88 -2.04 -10.85
N GLY A 85 10.63 -1.21 -11.59
CA GLY A 85 10.62 0.25 -11.42
C GLY A 85 9.28 0.92 -11.72
N SER A 86 8.38 0.31 -12.49
CA SER A 86 7.07 0.88 -12.84
C SER A 86 5.94 0.47 -11.90
N VAL A 87 6.25 -0.27 -10.82
CA VAL A 87 5.24 -0.88 -9.94
C VAL A 87 4.21 0.11 -9.39
N GLY A 88 4.62 1.33 -9.03
CA GLY A 88 3.69 2.35 -8.55
C GLY A 88 2.64 2.72 -9.60
N GLY A 89 3.05 2.90 -10.85
CA GLY A 89 2.13 3.22 -11.95
C GLY A 89 1.25 2.04 -12.33
N SER A 90 1.81 0.82 -12.40
CA SER A 90 1.06 -0.40 -12.70
C SER A 90 0.00 -0.72 -11.64
N THR A 91 0.26 -0.41 -10.37
CA THR A 91 -0.67 -0.64 -9.25
C THR A 91 -1.96 0.18 -9.40
N ALA A 92 -1.89 1.36 -10.03
CA ALA A 92 -3.04 2.25 -10.16
C ALA A 92 -4.01 1.91 -11.31
N ILE A 93 -3.66 0.95 -12.18
CA ILE A 93 -4.37 0.67 -13.43
C ILE A 93 -4.86 -0.78 -13.56
N VAL A 94 -4.69 -1.61 -12.53
CA VAL A 94 -5.12 -3.02 -12.49
C VAL A 94 -6.47 -3.20 -11.83
#